data_AF-U7MJS2-F1
#
_entry.id   AF-U7MJS2-F1
#
_cell.length_a   1.000
_cell.length_b   1.000
_cell.length_c   1.000
_cell.angle_alpha   90.00
_cell.angle_beta   90.00
_cell.angle_gamma   90.00
#
_symmetry.space_group_name_H-M   'P 1'
#
loop_
_entity.id
_entity.type
_entity.pdbx_description
1 polymer ?
#
loop_
_entity_poly.entity_id
_entity_poly.type
_entity_poly.pdbx_seq_one_letter_code
_entity_poly.pdbx_strand_id
1 'polypeptide(L)'
;MNGPYGLVKERDLFEWLVDKVSAPQDAVEDAKVDNEFSYPDIALATLFDTINAPLAREVVDVVDRFITDQIRGELWVRFYYEAVDRFGIAGDNAST
;
A
#
# COMPACT_ATOMS: atom_id res chain seq x y z
N MET A 1 -1.90 -0.29 20.56
CA MET A 1 -3.38 -0.17 20.53
C MET A 1 -3.70 0.84 19.44
N ASN A 2 -4.02 0.37 18.25
CA ASN A 2 -4.48 1.23 17.16
C ASN A 2 -5.92 1.64 17.47
N GLY A 3 -6.13 2.93 17.73
CA GLY A 3 -7.47 3.47 17.97
C GLY A 3 -8.34 3.35 16.71
N PRO A 4 -9.67 3.45 16.82
CA PRO A 4 -10.60 3.32 15.69
C PRO A 4 -10.34 4.33 14.55
N TYR A 5 -9.59 5.40 14.83
CA TYR A 5 -9.15 6.40 13.86
C TYR A 5 -8.05 5.92 12.89
N GLY A 6 -7.25 4.90 13.26
CA GLY A 6 -6.26 4.29 12.36
C GLY A 6 -6.93 3.49 11.25
N LEU A 7 -7.92 2.67 11.63
CA LEU A 7 -8.67 1.79 10.71
C LEU A 7 -9.37 2.55 9.58
N VAL A 8 -9.99 3.70 9.87
CA VAL A 8 -10.68 4.51 8.84
C VAL A 8 -9.68 5.02 7.80
N LYS A 9 -8.51 5.49 8.24
CA LYS A 9 -7.49 6.05 7.36
C LYS A 9 -6.77 4.98 6.54
N GLU A 10 -6.54 3.80 7.11
CA GLU A 10 -5.95 2.67 6.37
C GLU A 10 -6.92 2.16 5.30
N ARG A 11 -8.22 2.16 5.59
CA ARG A 11 -9.25 1.85 4.60
C ARG A 11 -9.28 2.88 3.47
N ASP A 12 -9.26 4.18 3.79
CA ASP A 12 -9.22 5.24 2.78
C ASP A 12 -7.96 5.13 1.90
N LEU A 13 -6.81 4.81 2.52
CA LEU A 13 -5.55 4.56 1.82
C LEU A 13 -5.68 3.34 0.89
N PHE A 14 -6.26 2.24 1.37
CA PHE A 14 -6.48 1.04 0.58
C PHE A 14 -7.35 1.31 -0.65
N GLU A 15 -8.52 1.95 -0.45
CA GLU A 15 -9.44 2.28 -1.55
C GLU A 15 -8.75 3.16 -2.60
N TRP A 16 -7.93 4.13 -2.18
CA TRP A 16 -7.14 4.95 -3.09
C TRP A 16 -6.03 4.17 -3.83
N LEU A 17 -5.34 3.27 -3.14
CA LEU A 17 -4.23 2.50 -3.73
C LEU A 17 -4.70 1.53 -4.80
N VAL A 18 -5.88 0.91 -4.65
CA VAL A 18 -6.46 -0.01 -5.63
C VAL A 18 -6.54 0.61 -7.03
N ASP A 19 -6.82 1.92 -7.12
CA ASP A 19 -6.90 2.63 -8.39
C ASP A 19 -5.54 3.10 -8.93
N LYS A 20 -4.49 3.07 -8.09
CA LYS A 20 -3.19 3.68 -8.35
C LYS A 20 -2.09 2.67 -8.63
N VAL A 21 -2.18 1.47 -8.07
CA VAL A 21 -1.17 0.43 -8.22
C VAL A 21 -1.60 -0.61 -9.25
N SER A 22 -0.63 -1.16 -9.96
CA SER A 22 -0.86 -2.28 -10.88
C SER A 22 -0.68 -3.59 -10.10
N ALA A 23 -1.80 -4.25 -9.80
CA ALA A 23 -1.84 -5.57 -9.16
C ALA A 23 -2.76 -6.52 -9.96
N PRO A 24 -2.52 -7.84 -9.88
CA PRO A 24 -3.43 -8.86 -10.44
C PRO A 24 -4.87 -8.69 -9.92
N GLN A 25 -5.87 -8.94 -10.77
CA GLN A 25 -7.28 -8.71 -10.41
C GLN A 25 -7.74 -9.61 -9.25
N ASP A 26 -7.29 -10.87 -9.24
CA ASP A 26 -7.51 -11.83 -8.16
C ASP A 26 -6.94 -11.34 -6.81
N ALA A 27 -5.73 -10.79 -6.83
CA ALA A 27 -5.11 -10.20 -5.64
C ALA A 27 -5.87 -8.96 -5.13
N VAL A 28 -6.39 -8.13 -6.04
CA VAL A 28 -7.21 -6.97 -5.68
C VAL A 28 -8.55 -7.41 -5.07
N GLU A 29 -9.15 -8.48 -5.58
CA GLU A 29 -10.39 -9.05 -5.02
C GLU A 29 -10.15 -9.62 -3.61
N ASP A 30 -9.09 -10.39 -3.42
CA ASP A 30 -8.71 -10.91 -2.09
C ASP A 30 -8.45 -9.79 -1.08
N ALA A 31 -7.68 -8.77 -1.46
CA ALA A 31 -7.42 -7.64 -0.59
C ALA A 31 -8.68 -6.82 -0.27
N LYS A 32 -9.64 -6.71 -1.20
CA LYS A 32 -10.94 -6.07 -0.95
C LYS A 32 -11.74 -6.84 0.08
N VAL A 33 -11.74 -8.17 0.01
CA VAL A 33 -12.41 -9.03 0.99
C VAL A 33 -11.82 -8.78 2.39
N ASP A 34 -10.50 -8.76 2.53
CA ASP A 34 -9.84 -8.47 3.82
C ASP A 34 -10.22 -7.08 4.37
N ASN A 35 -10.27 -6.07 3.51
CA ASN A 35 -10.69 -4.72 3.88
C ASN A 35 -12.17 -4.65 4.33
N GLU A 36 -13.07 -5.36 3.63
CA GLU A 36 -14.49 -5.46 4.00
C GLU A 36 -14.70 -6.14 5.35
N PHE A 37 -13.86 -7.12 5.69
CA PHE A 37 -13.84 -7.76 7.01
C PHE A 37 -13.14 -6.93 8.10
N SER A 38 -12.86 -5.64 7.84
CA SER A 38 -12.22 -4.70 8.77
C SER A 38 -10.76 -5.03 9.11
N TYR A 39 -10.02 -5.64 8.17
CA TYR A 39 -8.58 -5.88 8.27
C TYR A 39 -7.79 -5.06 7.22
N PRO A 40 -7.81 -3.72 7.28
CA PRO A 40 -7.15 -2.89 6.27
C PRO A 40 -5.62 -3.04 6.27
N ASP A 41 -4.98 -3.37 7.39
CA ASP A 41 -3.53 -3.71 7.43
C ASP A 41 -3.21 -4.97 6.58
N ILE A 42 -4.03 -6.01 6.67
CA ILE A 42 -3.86 -7.23 5.87
C ILE A 42 -4.12 -6.92 4.39
N ALA A 43 -5.19 -6.16 4.09
CA ALA A 43 -5.50 -5.74 2.73
C ALA A 43 -4.36 -4.95 2.07
N LEU A 44 -3.77 -4.00 2.80
CA LEU A 44 -2.61 -3.23 2.34
C LEU A 44 -1.39 -4.13 2.14
N ALA A 45 -1.12 -5.07 3.05
CA ALA A 45 -0.02 -6.02 2.93
C ALA A 45 -0.16 -6.89 1.67
N THR A 46 -1.34 -7.49 1.46
CA THR A 46 -1.68 -8.27 0.26
C THR A 46 -1.50 -7.44 -1.01
N LEU A 47 -1.98 -6.19 -1.00
CA LEU A 47 -1.85 -5.32 -2.17
C LEU A 47 -0.38 -5.06 -2.50
N PHE A 48 0.46 -4.68 -1.52
CA PHE A 48 1.88 -4.42 -1.76
C PHE A 48 2.70 -5.66 -2.13
N ASP A 49 2.39 -6.83 -1.57
CA ASP A 49 3.04 -8.10 -1.91
C ASP A 49 2.81 -8.52 -3.38
N THR A 50 1.66 -8.12 -3.93
CA THR A 50 1.18 -8.56 -5.25
C THR A 50 1.45 -7.55 -6.36
N ILE A 51 1.99 -6.38 -6.04
CA ILE A 51 2.48 -5.41 -7.03
C ILE A 51 3.55 -6.07 -7.89
N ASN A 52 3.50 -5.81 -9.20
CA ASN A 52 4.42 -6.37 -10.18
C ASN A 52 5.05 -5.32 -11.10
N ALA A 53 4.96 -4.04 -10.72
CA ALA A 53 5.43 -2.90 -11.49
C ALA A 53 6.03 -1.81 -10.59
N PRO A 54 6.88 -0.91 -11.12
CA PRO A 54 7.38 0.23 -10.36
C PRO A 54 6.24 1.10 -9.82
N LEU A 55 6.39 1.60 -8.59
CA LEU A 55 5.41 2.46 -7.96
C LEU A 55 5.48 3.88 -8.52
N ALA A 56 4.33 4.50 -8.80
CA ALA A 56 4.31 5.91 -9.17
C ALA A 56 4.86 6.78 -8.03
N ARG A 57 5.60 7.85 -8.37
CA ARG A 57 6.15 8.77 -7.36
C ARG A 57 5.10 9.35 -6.41
N GLU A 58 3.91 9.68 -6.94
CA GLU A 58 2.75 10.12 -6.15
C GLU A 58 2.35 9.10 -5.08
N VAL A 59 2.36 7.80 -5.42
CA VAL A 59 2.05 6.71 -4.48
C VAL A 59 3.06 6.67 -3.35
N VAL A 60 4.35 6.73 -3.69
CA VAL A 60 5.43 6.76 -2.70
C VAL A 60 5.27 7.96 -1.76
N ASP A 61 5.10 9.16 -2.29
CA ASP A 61 5.01 10.38 -1.48
C ASP A 61 3.80 10.36 -0.53
N VAL A 62 2.65 9.81 -0.96
CA VAL A 62 1.45 9.67 -0.12
C VAL A 62 1.66 8.61 0.97
N VAL A 63 2.21 7.44 0.60
CA VAL A 63 2.41 6.32 1.54
C VAL A 63 3.48 6.65 2.59
N ASP A 64 4.61 7.24 2.20
CA ASP A 64 5.66 7.66 3.13
C ASP A 64 5.14 8.69 4.15
N ARG A 65 4.32 9.64 3.68
CA ARG A 65 3.66 10.61 4.55
C ARG A 65 2.69 9.92 5.51
N PHE A 66 1.92 8.96 5.01
CA PHE A 66 1.00 8.18 5.84
C PHE A 66 1.73 7.42 6.95
N ILE A 67 2.83 6.71 6.62
CA ILE A 67 3.68 6.00 7.58
C ILE A 67 4.24 6.96 8.63
N THR A 68 4.75 8.11 8.19
CA THR A 68 5.33 9.12 9.08
C THR A 68 4.30 9.71 10.05
N ASP A 69 3.09 10.01 9.56
CA ASP A 69 2.05 10.73 10.29
C ASP A 69 1.16 9.83 11.15
N GLN A 70 1.06 8.53 10.85
CA GLN A 70 0.07 7.64 11.47
C GLN A 70 0.70 6.45 12.20
N ILE A 71 1.65 5.73 11.60
CA ILE A 71 2.08 4.43 12.16
C ILE A 71 3.51 4.02 11.78
N ARG A 72 4.36 3.79 12.79
CA ARG A 72 5.59 2.99 12.63
C ARG A 72 5.34 1.57 13.15
N GLY A 73 5.44 0.57 12.27
CA GLY A 73 5.52 -0.85 12.68
C GLY A 73 4.34 -1.76 12.30
N GLU A 74 3.40 -1.31 11.46
CA GLU A 74 2.37 -2.21 10.89
C GLU A 74 2.99 -3.18 9.90
N LEU A 75 2.32 -4.33 9.73
CA LEU A 75 2.78 -5.42 8.87
C LEU A 75 2.94 -4.93 7.43
N TRP A 76 1.95 -4.19 6.92
CA TRP A 76 1.93 -3.72 5.53
C TRP A 76 3.10 -2.79 5.19
N VAL A 77 3.65 -2.05 6.16
CA VAL A 77 4.77 -1.11 5.94
C VAL A 77 6.01 -1.84 5.43
N ARG A 78 6.24 -3.07 5.92
CA ARG A 78 7.32 -3.91 5.42
C ARG A 78 7.12 -4.27 3.95
N PHE A 79 5.91 -4.70 3.58
CA PHE A 79 5.58 -5.07 2.21
C PHE A 79 5.69 -3.88 1.25
N TYR A 80 5.32 -2.68 1.71
CA TYR A 80 5.55 -1.44 0.95
C TYR A 80 7.03 -1.23 0.63
N TYR A 81 7.92 -1.28 1.63
CA TYR A 81 9.36 -1.11 1.39
C TYR A 81 9.94 -2.24 0.52
N GLU A 82 9.49 -3.48 0.69
CA GLU A 82 9.88 -4.60 -0.18
C GLU A 82 9.43 -4.38 -1.63
N ALA A 83 8.23 -3.83 -1.87
CA ALA A 83 7.76 -3.49 -3.21
C ALA A 83 8.59 -2.36 -3.85
N VAL A 84 8.92 -1.31 -3.08
CA VAL A 84 9.82 -0.23 -3.54
C VAL A 84 11.21 -0.76 -3.87
N ASP A 85 11.79 -1.60 -3.03
CA ASP A 85 13.13 -2.19 -3.26
C ASP A 85 13.14 -3.11 -4.49
N ARG A 86 12.09 -3.92 -4.67
CA ARG A 86 11.99 -4.90 -5.75
C ARG A 86 11.71 -4.28 -7.12
N PHE A 87 10.84 -3.28 -7.18
CA PHE A 87 10.35 -2.74 -8.45
C PHE A 87 10.80 -1.29 -8.72
N GLY A 88 11.27 -0.57 -7.71
CA GLY A 88 11.67 0.81 -7.81
C GLY A 88 10.49 1.78 -7.98
N ILE A 89 10.84 3.04 -8.23
CA ILE A 89 9.89 4.15 -8.39
C ILE A 89 9.86 4.55 -9.86
N ALA A 90 8.66 4.62 -10.44
CA ALA A 90 8.47 5.09 -11.80
C ALA A 90 8.92 6.55 -11.93
N GLY A 91 9.85 6.79 -12.85
CA GLY A 91 10.46 8.11 -13.08
C GLY A 91 11.88 8.27 -12.54
N ASP A 92 12.32 7.44 -11.59
CA ASP A 92 13.70 7.51 -11.07
C ASP A 92 14.73 6.97 -12.08
N ASN A 93 14.30 6.15 -13.04
CA ASN A 93 15.14 5.63 -14.13
C ASN A 93 15.29 6.58 -15.33
N ALA A 94 14.79 7.81 -15.28
CA ALA A 94 14.89 8.77 -16.39
C ALA A 94 16.21 9.54 -16.42
N SER A 95 17.21 9.16 -15.62
CA SER A 95 18.51 9.82 -15.59
C SER A 95 19.65 8.81 -15.60
N THR A 96 20.00 8.30 -16.79
CA THR A 96 21.38 7.93 -17.12
C THR A 96 21.63 8.03 -18.61
#